data_AF-A0A2A4MT29-F1
#
_entry.id   AF-A0A2A4MT29-F1
#
_cell.length_a   1.000
_cell.length_b   1.000
_cell.length_c   1.000
_cell.angle_alpha   90.00
_cell.angle_beta   90.00
_cell.angle_gamma   90.00
#
_symmetry.space_group_name_H-M   'P 1'
#
loop_
_entity.id
_entity.type
_entity.pdbx_description
1 polymer ?
#
loop_
_entity_poly.entity_id
_entity_poly.type
_entity_poly.pdbx_seq_one_letter_code
_entity_poly.pdbx_strand_id
1 'polypeptide(L)'
;MKLVVKQIIVWTFSLVALLGLVACSESEPPEPTVVEAFMNDAEALARGEALFVGTCSGYCHTLERSDTDALFLFDCQWKHGGSDEDIFNTVTDGVPSTRMVGFGDNFPQGADDLWKIIAFLRMNQEPCA
;
A
#
# COMPACT_ATOMS: atom_id res chain seq x y z
N MET A 1 -8.73 -61.98 -66.04
CA MET A 1 -7.49 -61.22 -65.82
C MET A 1 -7.85 -59.77 -65.58
N LYS A 2 -7.91 -59.36 -64.29
CA LYS A 2 -7.84 -58.00 -63.72
C LYS A 2 -7.96 -58.17 -62.19
N LEU A 3 -6.79 -58.29 -61.55
CA LEU A 3 -6.36 -57.88 -60.18
C LEU A 3 -7.53 -57.52 -59.22
N VAL A 4 -7.98 -58.31 -58.25
CA VAL A 4 -7.40 -58.82 -56.97
C VAL A 4 -6.99 -57.73 -55.95
N VAL A 5 -7.54 -57.87 -54.72
CA VAL A 5 -7.09 -57.41 -53.38
C VAL A 5 -7.55 -56.00 -52.95
N LYS A 6 -8.48 -55.77 -52.00
CA LYS A 6 -8.56 -56.00 -50.51
C LYS A 6 -8.14 -54.74 -49.72
N GLN A 7 -8.84 -54.55 -48.59
CA GLN A 7 -8.49 -53.71 -47.42
C GLN A 7 -8.84 -52.22 -47.54
N ILE A 8 -9.75 -51.69 -46.70
CA ILE A 8 -9.49 -51.13 -45.35
C ILE A 8 -8.50 -49.97 -45.46
N ILE A 9 -8.69 -48.91 -44.66
CA ILE A 9 -7.71 -47.86 -44.37
C ILE A 9 -7.81 -46.65 -45.31
N VAL A 10 -8.91 -45.88 -45.21
CA VAL A 10 -8.79 -44.41 -45.41
C VAL A 10 -8.38 -43.86 -44.05
N TRP A 11 -7.07 -43.83 -43.83
CA TRP A 11 -6.46 -43.17 -42.69
C TRP A 11 -6.19 -41.70 -43.00
N THR A 12 -6.07 -40.95 -41.91
CA THR A 12 -5.52 -39.61 -41.80
C THR A 12 -6.30 -38.50 -42.50
N PHE A 13 -7.05 -37.72 -41.74
CA PHE A 13 -6.76 -36.29 -41.61
C PHE A 13 -7.44 -35.72 -40.36
N SER A 14 -6.63 -35.09 -39.52
CA SER A 14 -7.00 -34.19 -38.42
C SER A 14 -7.54 -34.79 -37.13
N LEU A 15 -6.67 -35.53 -36.43
CA LEU A 15 -6.57 -35.42 -34.97
C LEU A 15 -5.74 -34.15 -34.64
N VAL A 16 -6.24 -32.96 -34.99
CA VAL A 16 -5.59 -31.70 -34.60
C VAL A 16 -6.18 -31.28 -33.26
N ALA A 17 -5.41 -31.60 -32.22
CA ALA A 17 -5.20 -30.77 -31.04
C ALA A 17 -6.44 -30.03 -30.50
N LEU A 18 -7.30 -30.75 -29.77
CA LEU A 18 -8.08 -30.14 -28.70
C LEU A 18 -7.21 -30.08 -27.43
N LEU A 19 -6.06 -29.42 -27.53
CA LEU A 19 -5.19 -29.07 -26.41
C LEU A 19 -4.95 -27.58 -26.47
N GLY A 20 -5.30 -26.88 -25.38
CA GLY A 20 -4.76 -25.56 -25.11
C GLY A 20 -5.75 -24.41 -25.20
N LEU A 21 -6.77 -24.42 -24.34
CA LEU A 21 -7.26 -23.17 -23.73
C LEU A 21 -7.33 -23.40 -22.22
N VAL A 22 -6.19 -23.75 -21.61
CA VAL A 22 -5.97 -23.35 -20.22
C VAL A 22 -5.77 -21.85 -20.32
N ALA A 23 -6.85 -21.10 -20.08
CA ALA A 23 -6.76 -19.69 -19.76
C ALA A 23 -5.96 -19.62 -18.47
N CYS A 24 -4.66 -19.34 -18.59
CA CYS A 24 -3.91 -18.83 -17.46
C CYS A 24 -4.57 -17.51 -17.08
N SER A 25 -5.39 -17.53 -16.03
CA SER A 25 -5.73 -16.32 -15.31
C SER A 25 -4.45 -15.84 -14.64
N GLU A 26 -3.62 -15.12 -15.38
CA GLU A 26 -2.56 -14.30 -14.80
C GLU A 26 -3.28 -13.27 -13.94
N SER A 27 -3.26 -13.47 -12.63
CA SER A 27 -3.70 -12.43 -11.72
C SER A 27 -2.61 -11.37 -11.77
N GLU A 28 -2.89 -10.23 -12.40
CA GLU A 28 -1.99 -9.09 -12.31
C GLU A 28 -1.77 -8.78 -10.82
N PRO A 29 -0.50 -8.57 -10.39
CA PRO A 29 -0.23 -8.21 -9.01
C PRO A 29 -1.07 -6.99 -8.62
N PRO A 30 -1.58 -6.92 -7.38
CA PRO A 30 -2.31 -5.75 -6.94
C PRO A 30 -1.42 -4.51 -7.09
N GLU A 31 -1.98 -3.44 -7.67
CA GLU A 31 -1.34 -2.13 -7.72
C GLU A 31 -1.00 -1.68 -6.30
N PRO A 32 0.18 -1.10 -6.06
CA PRO A 32 0.56 -0.62 -4.74
C PRO A 32 -0.38 0.49 -4.29
N THR A 33 -0.68 0.51 -2.99
CA THR A 33 -1.35 1.64 -2.36
C THR A 33 -0.46 2.90 -2.44
N VAL A 34 -1.06 4.08 -2.26
CA VAL A 34 -0.33 5.37 -2.24
C VAL A 34 0.79 5.36 -1.21
N VAL A 35 0.52 4.80 -0.03
CA VAL A 35 1.51 4.69 1.06
C VAL A 35 2.64 3.74 0.67
N GLU A 36 2.34 2.57 0.11
CA GLU A 36 3.37 1.64 -0.39
C GLU A 36 4.21 2.27 -1.51
N ALA A 37 3.59 3.03 -2.42
CA ALA A 37 4.31 3.74 -3.47
C ALA A 37 5.29 4.76 -2.88
N PHE A 38 4.87 5.57 -1.89
CA PHE A 38 5.74 6.54 -1.22
C PHE A 38 6.80 5.90 -0.31
N MET A 39 6.52 4.75 0.30
CA MET A 39 7.54 4.00 1.05
C MET A 39 8.69 3.51 0.15
N ASN A 40 8.44 3.35 -1.15
CA ASN A 40 9.45 2.98 -2.14
C ASN A 40 10.10 4.20 -2.83
N ASP A 41 9.75 5.42 -2.42
CA ASP A 41 10.30 6.67 -2.94
C ASP A 41 11.08 7.41 -1.85
N ALA A 42 12.41 7.48 -2.03
CA ALA A 42 13.30 8.13 -1.06
C ALA A 42 13.05 9.64 -0.91
N GLU A 43 12.62 10.33 -1.97
CA GLU A 43 12.29 11.75 -1.89
C GLU A 43 10.98 11.95 -1.13
N ALA A 44 9.99 11.08 -1.37
CA ALA A 44 8.73 11.08 -0.64
C ALA A 44 8.94 10.84 0.87
N LEU A 45 9.77 9.86 1.23
CA LEU A 45 10.12 9.59 2.64
C LEU A 45 10.85 10.76 3.30
N ALA A 46 11.86 11.33 2.64
CA ALA A 46 12.60 12.47 3.18
C ALA A 46 11.68 13.70 3.39
N ARG A 47 10.73 13.89 2.48
CA ARG A 47 9.70 14.93 2.61
C ARG A 47 8.75 14.64 3.77
N GLY A 48 8.26 13.41 3.91
CA GLY A 48 7.41 12.98 5.01
C GLY A 48 8.07 13.16 6.38
N GLU A 49 9.35 12.80 6.49
CA GLU A 49 10.17 13.04 7.68
C GLU A 49 10.26 14.53 8.02
N ALA A 50 10.65 15.37 7.06
CA ALA A 50 10.81 16.79 7.29
C ALA A 50 9.51 17.45 7.77
N LEU A 51 8.37 17.06 7.18
CA LEU A 51 7.05 17.52 7.58
C LEU A 51 6.65 17.01 8.97
N PHE A 52 6.91 15.74 9.27
CA PHE A 52 6.65 15.16 10.59
C PHE A 52 7.46 15.88 11.67
N VAL A 53 8.75 16.10 11.44
CA VAL A 53 9.63 16.81 12.38
C VAL A 53 9.16 18.24 12.59
N GLY A 54 8.85 18.97 11.51
CA GLY A 54 8.44 20.37 11.60
C GLY A 54 7.04 20.61 12.16
N THR A 55 6.11 19.66 11.96
CA THR A 55 4.68 19.88 12.22
C THR A 55 4.16 19.06 13.40
N CYS A 56 4.67 17.83 13.58
CA CYS A 56 4.18 16.90 14.59
C CYS A 56 5.16 16.82 15.77
N SER A 57 6.43 16.51 15.48
CA SER A 57 7.46 16.29 16.50
C SER A 57 7.95 17.56 17.15
N GLY A 58 8.06 18.66 16.38
CA GLY A 58 8.42 19.97 16.90
C GLY A 58 7.48 20.50 17.99
N TYR A 59 6.32 19.87 18.17
CA TYR A 59 5.31 20.27 19.14
C TYR A 59 4.94 19.18 20.14
N CYS A 60 4.72 17.93 19.71
CA CYS A 60 4.08 16.92 20.54
C CYS A 60 4.62 15.49 20.33
N HIS A 61 4.61 14.96 19.10
CA HIS A 61 4.87 13.53 18.86
C HIS A 61 6.36 13.22 18.68
N THR A 62 7.01 12.68 19.71
CA THR A 62 8.46 12.45 19.70
C THR A 62 8.87 11.33 18.75
N LEU A 63 10.06 11.46 18.13
CA LEU A 63 10.67 10.43 17.28
C LEU A 63 11.13 9.19 18.06
N GLU A 64 11.40 9.35 19.35
CA GLU A 64 11.75 8.28 20.27
C GLU A 64 10.71 8.22 21.39
N ARG A 65 10.66 7.10 22.11
CA ARG A 65 9.80 6.99 23.29
C ARG A 65 10.22 8.01 24.33
N SER A 66 9.26 8.80 24.79
CA SER A 66 9.45 9.83 25.79
C SER A 66 8.22 9.94 26.69
N ASP A 67 8.42 10.38 27.92
CA ASP A 67 7.34 10.64 28.86
C ASP A 67 6.70 12.00 28.53
N THR A 68 5.75 11.98 27.59
CA THR A 68 4.97 13.14 27.15
C THR A 68 3.48 12.80 27.17
N ASP A 69 2.62 13.81 27.07
CA ASP A 69 1.17 13.60 26.96
C ASP A 69 0.71 13.16 25.55
N ALA A 70 1.61 13.19 24.57
CA ALA A 70 1.36 12.75 23.20
C ALA A 70 1.69 11.26 23.01
N LEU A 71 0.99 10.61 22.08
CA LEU A 71 1.26 9.21 21.73
C LEU A 71 2.59 9.08 20.99
N PHE A 72 3.30 7.99 21.25
CA PHE A 72 4.40 7.54 20.40
C PHE A 72 3.81 6.89 19.14
N LEU A 73 4.09 7.45 17.96
CA LEU A 73 3.39 7.07 16.71
C LEU A 73 4.10 6.00 15.88
N PHE A 74 5.25 5.50 16.35
CA PHE A 74 6.03 4.46 15.67
C PHE A 74 5.85 3.08 16.30
N ASP A 75 4.89 2.90 17.22
CA ASP A 75 4.49 1.58 17.68
C ASP A 75 3.14 1.16 17.07
N CYS A 76 2.56 0.08 17.59
CA CYS A 76 1.33 -0.49 17.05
C CYS A 76 0.08 -0.06 17.83
N GLN A 77 0.20 0.90 18.74
CA GLN A 77 -0.89 1.33 19.62
C GLN A 77 -1.63 2.53 19.02
N TRP A 78 -2.69 2.23 18.26
CA TRP A 78 -3.53 3.25 17.62
C TRP A 78 -4.84 3.45 18.40
N LYS A 79 -5.12 4.70 18.82
CA LYS A 79 -6.35 5.03 19.58
C LYS A 79 -7.58 5.36 18.70
N HIS A 80 -7.37 5.68 17.43
CA HIS A 80 -8.40 6.21 16.54
C HIS A 80 -8.54 5.40 15.24
N GLY A 81 -8.15 4.13 15.27
CA GLY A 81 -7.96 3.32 14.05
C GLY A 81 -6.52 3.39 13.57
N GLY A 82 -6.06 2.31 12.95
CA GLY A 82 -4.66 2.09 12.60
C GLY A 82 -4.45 1.82 11.12
N SER A 83 -5.48 1.95 10.27
CA SER A 83 -5.29 1.94 8.82
C SER A 83 -4.72 3.29 8.35
N ASP A 84 -4.15 3.32 7.15
CA ASP A 84 -3.60 4.56 6.59
C ASP A 84 -4.67 5.65 6.44
N GLU A 85 -5.89 5.24 6.08
CA GLU A 85 -7.06 6.11 5.98
C GLU A 85 -7.52 6.64 7.35
N ASP A 86 -7.48 5.80 8.40
CA ASP A 86 -7.80 6.25 9.76
C ASP A 86 -6.81 7.32 10.24
N ILE A 87 -5.52 7.12 9.94
CA ILE A 87 -4.47 8.09 10.28
C ILE A 87 -4.67 9.38 9.47
N PHE A 88 -4.93 9.27 8.17
CA PHE A 88 -5.22 10.42 7.31
C PHE A 88 -6.38 11.25 7.86
N ASN A 89 -7.51 10.60 8.18
CA ASN A 89 -8.68 11.27 8.73
C ASN A 89 -8.40 11.88 10.11
N THR A 90 -7.69 11.16 10.99
CA THR A 90 -7.32 11.68 12.32
C THR A 90 -6.45 12.94 12.24
N VAL A 91 -5.49 12.99 11.31
CA VAL A 91 -4.62 14.18 11.15
C VAL A 91 -5.38 15.31 10.44
N THR A 92 -6.28 14.98 9.52
CA THR A 92 -7.12 15.96 8.80
C THR A 92 -8.10 16.64 9.76
N ASP A 93 -8.85 15.85 10.52
CA ASP A 93 -9.95 16.32 11.37
C ASP A 93 -9.49 16.74 12.77
N GLY A 94 -8.36 16.18 13.23
CA GLY A 94 -7.92 16.29 14.62
C GLY A 94 -8.74 15.39 15.54
N VAL A 95 -8.46 15.48 16.84
CA VAL A 95 -9.18 14.70 17.85
C VAL A 95 -9.94 15.65 18.79
N PRO A 96 -11.29 15.67 18.73
CA PRO A 96 -12.11 16.54 19.57
C PRO A 96 -11.80 16.42 21.06
N SER A 97 -11.84 17.54 21.77
CA SER A 97 -11.54 17.63 23.20
C SER A 97 -10.10 17.22 23.58
N THR A 98 -9.16 17.30 22.64
CA THR A 98 -7.71 17.10 22.89
C THR A 98 -6.89 18.26 22.34
N ARG A 99 -5.56 18.20 22.49
CA ARG A 99 -4.62 19.16 21.89
C ARG A 99 -4.26 18.82 20.43
N MET A 100 -4.64 17.64 19.92
CA MET A 100 -4.38 17.25 18.54
C MET A 100 -5.36 17.95 17.61
N VAL A 101 -4.93 19.07 17.02
CA VAL A 101 -5.72 19.86 16.09
C VAL A 101 -5.85 19.16 14.73
N GLY A 102 -6.91 19.50 13.99
CA GLY A 102 -7.04 19.09 12.60
C GLY A 102 -6.22 19.98 11.69
N PHE A 103 -5.40 19.36 10.84
CA PHE A 103 -4.56 20.07 9.89
C PHE A 103 -5.26 20.36 8.56
N GLY A 104 -6.36 19.66 8.24
CA GLY A 104 -7.00 19.75 6.92
C GLY A 104 -5.98 19.58 5.79
N ASP A 105 -6.12 20.42 4.76
CA ASP A 105 -5.18 20.47 3.63
C ASP A 105 -4.04 21.48 3.81
N ASN A 106 -3.72 21.91 5.04
CA ASN A 106 -2.77 23.01 5.29
C ASN A 106 -1.28 22.63 5.14
N PHE A 107 -0.98 21.53 4.47
CA PHE A 107 0.39 21.18 4.09
C PHE A 107 0.79 21.86 2.77
N PRO A 108 2.08 22.11 2.50
CA PRO A 108 2.52 22.81 1.29
C PRO A 108 2.06 22.17 -0.04
N GLN A 109 1.90 20.85 -0.10
CA GLN A 109 1.34 20.11 -1.25
C GLN A 109 -0.01 19.45 -0.91
N GLY A 110 -0.73 19.93 0.11
CA GLY A 110 -2.05 19.43 0.51
C GLY A 110 -2.02 17.97 0.98
N ALA A 111 -3.06 17.21 0.68
CA ALA A 111 -3.20 15.80 1.08
C ALA A 111 -2.02 14.91 0.70
N ASP A 112 -1.34 15.20 -0.41
CA ASP A 112 -0.17 14.45 -0.88
C ASP A 112 0.98 14.46 0.14
N ASP A 113 1.14 15.57 0.87
CA ASP A 113 2.10 15.67 1.97
C ASP A 113 1.71 14.84 3.19
N LEU A 114 0.42 14.79 3.49
CA LEU A 114 -0.08 13.97 4.59
C LEU A 114 0.16 12.48 4.30
N TRP A 115 -0.07 12.03 3.06
CA TRP A 115 0.24 10.66 2.66
C TRP A 115 1.74 10.33 2.78
N LYS A 116 2.63 11.29 2.49
CA LYS A 116 4.09 11.11 2.70
C LYS A 116 4.46 11.03 4.18
N ILE A 117 3.79 11.80 5.05
CA ILE A 117 3.96 11.66 6.51
C ILE A 117 3.54 10.26 6.95
N ILE A 118 2.41 9.74 6.45
CA ILE A 118 1.94 8.39 6.78
C ILE A 118 2.93 7.33 6.29
N ALA A 119 3.45 7.46 5.06
CA ALA A 119 4.52 6.59 4.55
C ALA A 119 5.78 6.62 5.43
N PHE A 120 6.19 7.80 5.91
CA PHE A 120 7.28 7.92 6.86
C PHE A 120 6.98 7.20 8.19
N LEU A 121 5.77 7.34 8.75
CA LEU A 121 5.36 6.61 9.95
C LEU A 121 5.45 5.10 9.74
N ARG A 122 4.94 4.59 8.62
CA ARG A 122 4.96 3.15 8.29
C ARG A 122 6.36 2.61 8.08
N MET A 123 7.20 3.34 7.36
CA MET A 123 8.59 2.95 7.11
C MET A 123 9.41 2.83 8.39
N ASN A 124 9.05 3.58 9.43
CA ASN A 124 9.75 3.62 10.71
C ASN A 124 8.95 2.93 11.84
N GLN A 125 7.86 2.25 11.51
CA GLN A 125 7.03 1.58 12.51
C GLN A 125 7.78 0.35 13.07
N GLU A 126 7.80 0.24 14.39
CA GLU A 126 8.32 -0.93 15.08
C GLU A 126 7.50 -2.17 14.72
N PRO A 127 8.13 -3.36 14.71
CA PRO A 127 7.41 -4.61 14.47
C PRO A 127 6.26 -4.81 15.46
N CYS A 128 5.06 -5.05 14.92
CA CYS A 128 3.89 -5.41 15.73
C CYS A 128 3.97 -6.87 16.15
N ALA A 129 3.74 -7.14 17.43
CA ALA A 129 3.65 -8.48 18.01
C ALA A 129 2.23 -9.04 17.94
#